data_AF-A0A7E4VN30-F1
#
_entry.id   AF-A0A7E4VN30-F1
#
_cell.length_a   1.000
_cell.length_b   1.000
_cell.length_c   1.000
_cell.angle_alpha   90.00
_cell.angle_beta   90.00
_cell.angle_gamma   90.00
#
_symmetry.space_group_name_H-M   'P 1'
#
loop_
_entity.id
_entity.type
_entity.pdbx_description
1 polymer ?
#
loop_
_entity_poly.entity_id
_entity_poly.type
_entity_poly.pdbx_seq_one_letter_code
_entity_poly.pdbx_strand_id
1 'polypeptide(L)'
;MKFDGIIADPPYGIREKSSKVGVKKDKDGNVYPQQPHDNHYPEKAKYSLNQAFIDIMDLAAVKLVVAGRVAFWFPVARDTYNENVLPRHEALQLIDNCEQMLTQRGSRRLLVYKKQREPIAGEAAYILEDPYANGTFRESMFVQGRTTNAKPEAAGDAPTV
;
A
#
# COMPACT_ATOMS: atom_id res chain seq x y z
N MET A 1 24.53 6.41 -12.66
CA MET A 1 24.74 5.19 -11.88
C MET A 1 23.49 4.32 -11.98
N LYS A 2 23.65 3.02 -12.28
CA LYS A 2 22.59 2.00 -12.31
C LYS A 2 22.92 0.89 -11.30
N PHE A 3 21.93 0.13 -10.88
CA PHE A 3 22.06 -0.98 -9.93
C PHE A 3 21.74 -2.32 -10.59
N ASP A 4 22.38 -3.40 -10.13
CA ASP A 4 22.04 -4.78 -10.52
C ASP A 4 20.80 -5.31 -9.78
N GLY A 5 20.58 -4.79 -8.56
CA GLY A 5 19.54 -5.25 -7.66
C GLY A 5 18.99 -4.13 -6.78
N ILE A 6 17.69 -4.17 -6.52
CA ILE A 6 17.00 -3.36 -5.50
C ILE A 6 16.24 -4.32 -4.59
N ILE A 7 16.40 -4.20 -3.28
CA ILE A 7 15.67 -5.00 -2.29
C ILE A 7 15.06 -4.06 -1.26
N ALA A 8 13.76 -4.19 -0.99
CA ALA A 8 13.05 -3.32 -0.06
C ALA A 8 12.01 -4.06 0.80
N ASP A 9 11.88 -3.64 2.05
CA ASP A 9 10.77 -4.01 2.95
C ASP A 9 10.03 -2.71 3.33
N PRO A 10 9.21 -2.17 2.42
CA PRO A 10 8.59 -0.86 2.62
C PRO A 10 7.55 -0.89 3.76
N PRO A 11 7.34 0.22 4.48
CA PRO A 11 6.41 0.28 5.60
C PRO A 11 4.96 0.09 5.15
N TYR A 12 4.26 -0.89 5.72
CA TYR A 12 2.88 -1.24 5.37
C TYR A 12 1.78 -0.40 6.04
N GLY A 13 2.10 0.71 6.70
CA GLY A 13 1.06 1.52 7.36
C GLY A 13 0.39 0.89 8.60
N ILE A 14 0.91 -0.25 9.13
CA ILE A 14 0.36 -0.94 10.32
C ILE A 14 0.77 -0.23 11.61
N ARG A 15 2.07 0.05 11.74
CA ARG A 15 2.67 0.62 12.95
C ARG A 15 2.76 2.15 12.90
N GLU A 16 2.83 2.76 11.72
CA GLU A 16 2.97 4.21 11.53
C GLU A 16 2.13 4.69 10.33
N LYS A 17 1.59 5.92 10.39
CA LYS A 17 0.79 6.48 9.27
C LYS A 17 1.72 6.82 8.10
N SER A 18 1.49 6.23 6.92
CA SER A 18 2.19 6.58 5.68
C SER A 18 2.06 8.07 5.38
N SER A 19 3.13 8.81 5.61
CA SER A 19 3.18 10.28 5.48
C SER A 19 4.41 10.63 4.65
N LYS A 20 4.22 11.41 3.59
CA LYS A 20 5.32 12.01 2.82
C LYS A 20 5.51 13.44 3.31
N VAL A 21 6.75 13.91 3.35
CA VAL A 21 7.02 15.32 3.60
C VAL A 21 6.54 16.13 2.40
N GLY A 22 5.60 17.04 2.60
CA GLY A 22 5.02 17.88 1.54
C GLY A 22 4.12 18.97 2.09
N VAL A 23 4.21 20.15 1.47
CA VAL A 23 3.36 21.31 1.77
C VAL A 23 1.94 21.02 1.27
N LYS A 24 0.90 21.13 2.11
CA LYS A 24 -0.47 21.09 1.60
C LYS A 24 -0.69 22.35 0.77
N LYS A 25 -1.30 22.22 -0.41
CA LYS A 25 -1.85 23.40 -1.10
C LYS A 25 -2.77 24.12 -0.11
N ASP A 26 -2.49 25.40 0.09
CA ASP A 26 -3.23 26.26 0.99
C ASP A 26 -4.73 26.03 0.80
N LYS A 27 -5.44 25.77 1.90
CA LYS A 27 -6.88 25.93 1.87
C LYS A 27 -7.12 27.42 1.63
N ASP A 28 -7.72 27.76 0.51
CA ASP A 28 -8.26 29.10 0.25
C ASP A 28 -9.08 29.54 1.48
N GLY A 29 -8.52 30.40 2.33
CA GLY A 29 -9.15 30.79 3.60
C GLY A 29 -8.24 30.90 4.84
N ASN A 30 -6.90 30.82 4.72
CA ASN A 30 -6.04 31.17 5.86
C ASN A 30 -6.01 32.71 6.03
N VAL A 31 -6.80 33.22 6.99
CA VAL A 31 -6.96 34.65 7.31
C VAL A 31 -5.77 35.22 8.11
N TYR A 32 -4.78 34.41 8.47
CA TYR A 32 -3.67 34.84 9.33
C TYR A 32 -2.33 34.79 8.59
N PRO A 33 -1.56 35.89 8.53
CA PRO A 33 -0.20 35.86 7.99
C PRO A 33 0.66 34.95 8.88
N GLN A 34 1.25 33.92 8.28
CA GLN A 34 2.12 32.99 9.01
C GLN A 34 3.34 33.75 9.54
N GLN A 35 3.42 33.93 10.85
CA GLN A 35 4.64 34.39 11.49
C GLN A 35 5.73 33.33 11.29
N PRO A 36 6.96 33.72 10.89
CA PRO A 36 8.06 32.78 10.74
C PRO A 36 8.44 32.27 12.13
N HIS A 37 8.02 31.06 12.47
CA HIS A 37 8.56 30.35 13.63
C HIS A 37 9.94 29.78 13.27
N ASP A 38 10.92 29.95 14.17
CA ASP A 38 12.32 29.50 13.97
C ASP A 38 12.46 27.98 13.71
N ASN A 39 11.43 27.19 14.03
CA ASN A 39 11.36 25.75 13.73
C ASN A 39 10.19 25.46 12.78
N HIS A 40 10.44 25.58 11.47
CA HIS A 40 9.48 25.13 10.45
C HIS A 40 9.57 23.60 10.29
N TYR A 41 8.61 22.88 10.87
CA TYR A 41 8.45 21.45 10.62
C TYR A 41 7.68 21.24 9.31
N PRO A 42 8.26 20.51 8.33
CA PRO A 42 7.58 20.27 7.06
C PRO A 42 6.23 19.57 7.26
N GLU A 43 5.20 20.03 6.55
CA GLU A 43 3.89 19.39 6.60
C GLU A 43 3.93 17.94 6.10
N LYS A 44 3.05 17.11 6.66
CA LYS A 44 2.84 15.71 6.26
C LYS A 44 1.74 15.66 5.20
N ALA A 45 2.11 15.32 3.97
CA ALA A 45 1.21 14.97 2.89
C ALA A 45 0.80 13.49 2.98
N LYS A 46 -0.43 13.18 2.56
CA LYS A 46 -0.91 11.78 2.48
C LYS A 46 -0.08 11.04 1.43
N TYR A 47 0.62 9.98 1.84
CA TYR A 47 1.29 9.06 0.94
C TYR A 47 0.55 7.74 1.01
N SER A 48 -0.20 7.40 -0.04
CA SER A 48 -0.93 6.14 -0.05
C SER A 48 0.06 4.98 -0.11
N LEU A 49 -0.30 3.86 0.50
CA LEU A 49 0.52 2.66 0.47
C LEU A 49 0.76 2.19 -0.98
N ASN A 50 -0.25 2.33 -1.85
CA ASN A 50 -0.15 2.07 -3.29
C ASN A 50 0.93 2.94 -3.96
N GLN A 51 0.98 4.23 -3.64
CA GLN A 51 1.98 5.14 -4.22
C GLN A 51 3.40 4.73 -3.85
N ALA A 52 3.62 4.17 -2.65
CA ALA A 52 4.92 3.66 -2.24
C ALA A 52 5.43 2.56 -3.17
N PHE A 53 4.54 1.63 -3.55
CA PHE A 53 4.89 0.53 -4.44
C PHE A 53 5.06 0.98 -5.89
N ILE A 54 4.24 1.92 -6.36
CA ILE A 54 4.38 2.57 -7.68
C ILE A 54 5.75 3.25 -7.76
N ASP A 55 6.13 4.05 -6.76
CA ASP A 55 7.41 4.76 -6.74
C ASP A 55 8.61 3.79 -6.73
N ILE A 56 8.51 2.64 -6.04
CA ILE A 56 9.54 1.59 -6.08
C ILE A 56 9.67 1.00 -7.49
N MET A 57 8.55 0.74 -8.17
CA MET A 57 8.55 0.20 -9.52
C MET A 57 9.13 1.19 -10.53
N ASP A 58 8.75 2.47 -10.45
CA ASP A 58 9.32 3.53 -11.30
C ASP A 58 10.82 3.72 -11.05
N LEU A 59 11.23 3.73 -9.78
CA LEU A 59 12.63 3.79 -9.41
C LEU A 59 13.39 2.60 -10.01
N ALA A 60 12.85 1.39 -9.91
CA ALA A 60 13.46 0.19 -10.48
C ALA A 60 13.54 0.25 -12.01
N ALA A 61 12.49 0.72 -12.68
CA ALA A 61 12.48 0.89 -14.12
C ALA A 61 13.59 1.84 -14.60
N VAL A 62 13.86 2.94 -13.88
CA VAL A 62 14.89 3.91 -14.24
C VAL A 62 16.29 3.47 -13.80
N LYS A 63 16.43 2.91 -12.59
CA LYS A 63 17.75 2.72 -11.95
C LYS A 63 18.32 1.32 -12.12
N LEU A 64 17.55 0.31 -12.48
CA LEU A 64 18.12 -1.02 -12.76
C LEU A 64 18.81 -1.06 -14.12
N VAL A 65 19.86 -1.87 -14.23
CA VAL A 65 20.35 -2.37 -15.52
C VAL A 65 19.31 -3.33 -16.13
N VAL A 66 19.31 -3.47 -17.46
CA VAL A 66 18.53 -4.54 -18.10
C VAL A 66 19.01 -5.89 -17.56
N ALA A 67 18.06 -6.78 -17.31
CA ALA A 67 18.20 -8.04 -16.56
C ALA A 67 18.47 -7.92 -15.06
N GLY A 68 18.62 -6.70 -14.52
CA GLY A 68 18.62 -6.43 -13.09
C GLY A 68 17.28 -6.74 -12.45
N ARG A 69 17.25 -6.87 -11.11
CA ARG A 69 16.05 -7.31 -10.38
C ARG A 69 15.65 -6.35 -9.27
N VAL A 70 14.35 -6.19 -9.06
CA VAL A 70 13.80 -5.57 -7.86
C VAL A 70 12.99 -6.59 -7.09
N ALA A 71 13.23 -6.69 -5.78
CA ALA A 71 12.46 -7.52 -4.88
C ALA A 71 11.90 -6.66 -3.75
N PHE A 72 10.61 -6.79 -3.48
CA PHE A 72 10.01 -6.16 -2.31
C PHE A 72 8.87 -6.99 -1.75
N TRP A 73 8.67 -6.82 -0.45
CA TRP A 73 7.52 -7.39 0.22
C TRP A 73 6.29 -6.52 0.00
N PHE A 74 5.18 -7.15 -0.38
CA PHE A 74 3.90 -6.53 -0.65
C PHE A 74 2.82 -7.17 0.23
N PRO A 75 2.08 -6.41 1.03
CA PRO A 75 1.16 -6.99 1.97
C PRO A 75 -0.21 -7.24 1.31
N VAL A 76 -0.88 -8.33 1.68
CA VAL A 76 -2.15 -8.72 1.07
C VAL A 76 -3.11 -9.29 2.11
N ALA A 77 -4.39 -8.96 1.95
CA ALA A 77 -5.46 -9.70 2.60
C ALA A 77 -5.77 -10.92 1.73
N ARG A 78 -5.68 -12.12 2.31
CA ARG A 78 -5.80 -13.40 1.59
C ARG A 78 -7.18 -13.58 0.95
N ASP A 79 -8.21 -13.11 1.64
CA ASP A 79 -9.60 -13.24 1.19
C ASP A 79 -9.92 -12.36 -0.04
N THR A 80 -9.14 -11.29 -0.27
CA THR A 80 -9.35 -10.34 -1.37
C THR A 80 -8.15 -10.29 -2.33
N TYR A 81 -7.19 -11.20 -2.19
CA TYR A 81 -6.00 -11.20 -3.03
C TYR A 81 -6.32 -11.66 -4.44
N ASN A 82 -5.88 -10.86 -5.41
CA ASN A 82 -5.83 -11.23 -6.83
C ASN A 82 -4.55 -10.65 -7.46
N GLU A 83 -4.19 -11.05 -8.67
CA GLU A 83 -2.96 -10.53 -9.32
C GLU A 83 -3.12 -9.13 -9.95
N ASN A 84 -4.34 -8.61 -10.05
CA ASN A 84 -4.62 -7.28 -10.58
C ASN A 84 -4.29 -6.17 -9.57
N VAL A 85 -4.24 -6.50 -8.27
CA VAL A 85 -3.79 -5.55 -7.24
C VAL A 85 -2.27 -5.40 -7.16
N LEU A 86 -1.51 -6.22 -7.89
CA LEU A 86 -0.06 -6.14 -7.90
C LEU A 86 0.40 -4.94 -8.74
N PRO A 87 1.44 -4.21 -8.30
CA PRO A 87 1.99 -3.11 -9.07
C PRO A 87 2.70 -3.64 -10.33
N ARG A 88 2.58 -2.89 -11.43
CA ARG A 88 3.10 -3.26 -12.75
C ARG A 88 3.81 -2.09 -13.39
N HIS A 89 4.78 -2.40 -14.25
CA HIS A 89 5.45 -1.42 -15.10
C HIS A 89 5.89 -2.15 -16.38
N GLU A 90 5.65 -1.58 -17.56
CA GLU A 90 5.88 -2.26 -18.85
C GLU A 90 7.33 -2.71 -19.10
N ALA A 91 8.31 -1.98 -18.56
CA ALA A 91 9.73 -2.36 -18.57
C ALA A 91 10.13 -3.49 -17.59
N LEU A 92 9.24 -3.89 -16.66
CA LEU A 92 9.50 -4.84 -15.58
C LEU A 92 8.57 -6.05 -15.70
N GLN A 93 9.13 -7.26 -15.68
CA GLN A 93 8.37 -8.51 -15.66
C GLN A 93 8.40 -9.14 -14.27
N LEU A 94 7.24 -9.49 -13.72
CA LEU A 94 7.14 -10.31 -12.53
C LEU A 94 7.67 -11.72 -12.83
N ILE A 95 8.71 -12.15 -12.11
CA ILE A 95 9.34 -13.47 -12.29
C ILE A 95 9.05 -14.42 -11.12
N ASP A 96 8.90 -13.88 -9.90
CA ASP A 96 8.59 -14.67 -8.72
C ASP A 96 7.57 -13.94 -7.84
N ASN A 97 6.66 -14.71 -7.25
CA ASN A 97 5.61 -14.21 -6.36
C ASN A 97 5.36 -15.25 -5.25
N CYS A 98 6.05 -15.08 -4.12
CA CYS A 98 6.05 -16.05 -3.02
C CYS A 98 5.22 -15.54 -1.84
N GLU A 99 4.24 -16.32 -1.37
CA GLU A 99 3.42 -15.95 -0.20
C GLU A 99 4.07 -16.40 1.11
N GLN A 100 4.08 -15.50 2.09
CA GLN A 100 4.34 -15.79 3.50
C GLN A 100 3.12 -15.42 4.34
N MET A 101 2.46 -16.43 4.90
CA MET A 101 1.34 -16.24 5.81
C MET A 101 1.83 -15.64 7.14
N LEU A 102 1.18 -14.56 7.59
CA LEU A 102 1.47 -13.92 8.88
C LEU A 102 0.36 -14.21 9.90
N THR A 103 -0.88 -14.27 9.43
CA THR A 103 -2.08 -14.59 10.21
C THR A 103 -3.04 -15.41 9.34
N GLN A 104 -4.21 -15.78 9.87
CA GLN A 104 -5.21 -16.53 9.11
C GLN A 104 -5.67 -15.77 7.84
N ARG A 105 -5.86 -14.44 7.94
CA ARG A 105 -6.40 -13.58 6.87
C ARG A 105 -5.40 -12.64 6.23
N GLY A 106 -4.30 -12.30 6.91
CA GLY A 106 -3.25 -11.44 6.38
C GLY A 106 -1.99 -12.22 6.02
N SER A 107 -1.48 -12.01 4.81
CA SER A 107 -0.17 -12.50 4.37
C SER A 107 0.65 -11.39 3.73
N ARG A 108 1.93 -11.65 3.49
CA ARG A 108 2.78 -10.79 2.66
C ARG A 108 3.37 -11.62 1.53
N ARG A 109 3.54 -11.01 0.37
CA ARG A 109 4.10 -11.64 -0.82
C ARG A 109 5.44 -11.01 -1.15
N LEU A 110 6.47 -11.83 -1.31
CA LEU A 110 7.74 -11.39 -1.88
C LEU A 110 7.56 -11.38 -3.39
N LEU A 111 7.50 -10.18 -3.96
CA LEU A 111 7.42 -9.98 -5.40
C LEU A 111 8.82 -9.72 -5.93
N VAL A 112 9.20 -10.41 -6.99
CA VAL A 112 10.47 -10.20 -7.69
C VAL A 112 10.19 -9.88 -9.14
N TYR A 113 10.67 -8.73 -9.58
CA TYR A 113 10.58 -8.30 -10.96
C TYR A 113 11.97 -8.23 -11.60
N LYS A 114 12.05 -8.59 -12.88
CA LYS A 114 13.23 -8.44 -13.71
C LYS A 114 13.01 -7.33 -14.72
N LYS A 115 13.98 -6.41 -14.85
CA LYS A 115 13.96 -5.41 -15.91
C LYS A 115 14.25 -6.08 -17.25
N GLN A 116 13.30 -5.98 -18.19
CA GLN A 116 13.44 -6.59 -19.50
C GLN A 116 13.99 -5.62 -20.55
N ARG A 117 13.69 -4.33 -20.41
CA ARG A 117 14.10 -3.27 -21.33
C ARG A 117 14.24 -1.94 -20.62
N GLU A 118 14.77 -0.94 -21.30
CA GLU A 118 14.69 0.44 -20.82
C GLU A 118 13.23 0.94 -20.92
N PRO A 119 12.80 1.78 -19.95
CA PRO A 119 11.48 2.40 -20.01
C PRO A 119 11.39 3.39 -21.16
N ILE A 120 10.22 3.45 -21.80
CA ILE A 120 9.92 4.45 -22.84
C ILE A 120 9.51 5.76 -22.14
N ALA A 121 9.83 6.90 -22.75
CA ALA A 121 9.47 8.20 -22.20
C ALA A 121 7.95 8.30 -21.98
N GLY A 122 7.54 8.62 -20.75
CA GLY A 122 6.13 8.71 -20.34
C GLY A 122 5.55 7.41 -19.76
N GLU A 123 6.30 6.30 -19.75
CA GLU A 123 5.89 5.11 -18.99
C GLU A 123 6.00 5.37 -17.49
N ALA A 124 5.00 4.88 -16.76
CA ALA A 124 4.94 4.90 -15.31
C ALA A 124 4.31 3.60 -14.80
N ALA A 125 4.62 3.26 -13.56
CA ALA A 125 4.04 2.13 -12.89
C ALA A 125 2.57 2.38 -12.55
N TYR A 126 1.78 1.30 -12.54
CA TYR A 126 0.35 1.35 -12.30
C TYR A 126 -0.11 0.11 -11.54
N ILE A 127 -1.33 0.17 -11.02
CA ILE A 127 -2.04 -0.94 -10.40
C ILE A 127 -3.41 -1.02 -11.08
N LEU A 128 -3.85 -2.21 -11.48
CA LEU A 128 -5.11 -2.37 -12.22
C LEU A 128 -6.34 -2.23 -11.30
N GLU A 129 -6.25 -2.77 -10.09
CA GLU A 129 -7.32 -2.72 -9.10
C GLU A 129 -6.77 -2.21 -7.78
N ASP A 130 -7.45 -1.24 -7.15
CA ASP A 130 -7.02 -0.76 -5.84
C ASP A 130 -7.27 -1.84 -4.75
N PRO A 131 -6.22 -2.44 -4.15
CA PRO A 131 -6.38 -3.43 -3.08
C PRO A 131 -7.08 -2.87 -1.83
N TYR A 132 -7.20 -1.55 -1.72
CA TYR A 132 -7.73 -0.83 -0.58
C TYR A 132 -9.01 -0.04 -0.93
N ALA A 133 -9.67 -0.36 -2.05
CA ALA A 133 -10.91 0.32 -2.45
C ALA A 133 -12.01 0.25 -1.38
N ASN A 134 -12.07 -0.84 -0.61
CA ASN A 134 -13.10 -1.10 0.40
C ASN A 134 -12.71 -0.70 1.83
N GLY A 135 -11.58 -0.01 2.01
CA GLY A 135 -11.11 0.42 3.33
C GLY A 135 -9.58 0.51 3.42
N THR A 136 -9.08 0.98 4.54
CA THR A 136 -7.63 1.06 4.76
C THR A 136 -7.01 -0.34 4.84
N PHE A 137 -5.74 -0.46 4.47
CA PHE A 137 -4.96 -1.70 4.62
C PHE A 137 -5.05 -2.30 6.04
N ARG A 138 -5.11 -1.44 7.07
CA ARG A 138 -5.26 -1.88 8.46
C ARG A 138 -6.63 -2.52 8.72
N GLU A 139 -7.68 -2.05 8.06
CA GLU A 139 -9.02 -2.65 8.18
C GLU A 139 -9.08 -4.00 7.46
N SER A 140 -8.53 -4.10 6.23
CA SER A 140 -8.55 -5.35 5.48
C SER A 140 -7.72 -6.47 6.12
N MET A 141 -6.63 -6.15 6.82
CA MET A 141 -5.82 -7.16 7.52
C MET A 141 -6.30 -7.51 8.94
N PHE A 142 -6.98 -6.60 9.65
CA PHE A 142 -7.30 -6.77 11.08
C PHE A 142 -8.80 -6.74 11.43
N VAL A 143 -9.70 -6.34 10.53
CA VAL A 143 -11.14 -6.22 10.83
C VAL A 143 -11.97 -7.26 10.11
N GLN A 144 -12.15 -8.40 10.78
CA GLN A 144 -13.47 -9.02 11.03
C GLN A 144 -13.32 -10.12 12.10
N GLY A 145 -12.89 -9.68 13.28
CA GLY A 145 -12.85 -10.48 14.52
C GLY A 145 -13.91 -10.07 15.56
N ARG A 146 -14.86 -9.19 15.19
CA ARG A 146 -16.07 -8.98 16.00
C ARG A 146 -17.20 -9.77 15.37
N THR A 147 -17.23 -11.08 15.65
CA THR A 147 -18.52 -11.73 15.83
C THR A 147 -19.25 -10.92 16.91
N THR A 148 -20.27 -10.17 16.52
CA THR A 148 -21.26 -9.70 17.47
C THR A 148 -21.92 -10.94 18.06
N ASN A 149 -21.41 -11.40 19.20
CA ASN A 149 -22.19 -12.27 20.09
C ASN A 149 -23.30 -11.38 20.69
N ALA A 150 -24.30 -11.06 19.88
CA ALA A 150 -25.58 -10.56 20.35
C ALA A 150 -26.41 -11.79 20.73
N LYS A 151 -26.35 -12.08 22.04
CA LYS A 151 -27.27 -12.82 22.90
C LYS A 151 -28.55 -13.35 22.21
N PRO A 152 -28.90 -14.65 22.30
CA PRO A 152 -30.24 -15.09 21.91
C PRO A 152 -31.27 -14.40 22.81
N GLU A 153 -32.23 -13.70 22.20
CA GLU A 153 -33.41 -13.20 22.89
C GLU A 153 -34.15 -14.37 23.54
N ALA A 154 -34.42 -14.22 24.84
CA ALA A 154 -35.26 -15.13 25.58
C ALA A 154 -36.67 -15.12 24.97
N ALA A 155 -37.20 -16.30 24.68
CA ALA A 155 -38.60 -16.49 24.32
C ALA A 155 -39.48 -15.94 25.45
N GLY A 156 -40.18 -14.85 25.15
CA GLY A 156 -41.18 -14.25 26.03
C GLY A 156 -42.41 -15.13 26.11
N ASP A 157 -42.87 -15.28 27.35
CA ASP A 157 -44.02 -16.03 27.82
C ASP A 157 -45.32 -15.69 27.08
N ALA A 158 -46.13 -16.70 26.79
CA ALA A 158 -47.49 -16.53 26.26
C ALA A 158 -48.46 -16.33 27.43
N PRO A 159 -49.34 -15.30 27.43
CA PRO A 159 -50.34 -15.18 28.47
C PRO A 159 -51.41 -16.25 28.26
N THR A 160 -51.56 -17.13 29.24
CA THR A 160 -52.74 -17.98 29.39
C THR A 160 -53.69 -17.30 30.38
N VAL A 161 -54.98 -17.32 30.01
CA VAL A 161 -56.21 -16.83 30.68
C VAL A 161 -56.62 -15.41 30.36
#